data_AF-A0A4R9GRH9-F1
#
_entry.id   AF-A0A4R9GRH9-F1
#
_cell.length_a   1.000
_cell.length_b   1.000
_cell.length_c   1.000
_cell.angle_alpha   90.00
_cell.angle_beta   90.00
_cell.angle_gamma   90.00
#
_symmetry.space_group_name_H-M   'P 1'
#
loop_
_entity.id
_entity.type
_entity.pdbx_description
1 polymer ?
#
loop_
_entity_poly.entity_id
_entity_poly.type
_entity_poly.pdbx_seq_one_letter_code
_entity_poly.pdbx_strand_id
1 'polypeptide(L)' 'MCMTTSKKWHLERLLFLIAGSFSLIGLSIGFFISPWGYALNLLVAVNMILNATIGFCPMAILLKFLGVKSCDYRLTGGN' A
#
# COMPACT_ATOMS: atom_id res chain seq x y z
N MET A 1 -14.37 9.62 28.44
CA MET A 1 -14.55 8.79 27.23
C MET A 1 -14.92 9.72 26.07
N CYS A 2 -14.11 9.79 25.00
CA CYS A 2 -14.50 10.38 23.72
C CYS A 2 -14.51 9.26 22.69
N MET A 3 -15.71 8.81 22.32
CA MET A 3 -15.92 7.99 21.15
C MET A 3 -15.70 8.88 19.92
N THR A 4 -14.48 8.89 19.39
CA THR A 4 -14.26 9.27 18.00
C THR A 4 -13.96 8.00 17.24
N THR A 5 -15.03 7.35 16.80
CA THR A 5 -14.98 6.45 15.65
C THR A 5 -14.50 7.28 14.46
N SER A 6 -13.22 7.18 14.18
CA SER A 6 -12.61 7.60 12.93
C SER A 6 -11.44 6.65 12.76
N LYS A 7 -11.67 5.54 12.05
CA LYS A 7 -10.57 4.67 11.64
C LYS A 7 -9.66 5.48 10.72
N LYS A 8 -8.72 6.22 11.33
CA LYS A 8 -7.48 6.68 10.71
C LYS A 8 -6.66 5.43 10.38
N TRP A 9 -7.04 4.75 9.31
CA TRP A 9 -6.15 3.78 8.68
C TRP A 9 -4.96 4.58 8.18
N HIS A 10 -3.81 4.40 8.82
CA HIS A 10 -2.57 4.99 8.36
C HIS A 10 -2.32 4.48 6.93
N LEU A 11 -2.02 5.38 5.98
CA LEU A 11 -1.80 5.04 4.56
C LEU A 11 -0.88 3.83 4.41
N GLU A 12 0.24 3.87 5.12
CA GLU A 12 1.23 2.80 5.27
C GLU A 12 0.64 1.45 5.67
N ARG A 13 -0.36 1.43 6.56
CA ARG A 13 -1.02 0.21 7.03
C ARG A 13 -1.98 -0.37 6.00
N LEU A 14 -2.67 0.49 5.25
CA LEU A 14 -3.48 0.08 4.09
C LEU A 14 -2.57 -0.42 2.96
N LEU A 15 -1.43 0.23 2.75
CA LEU A 15 -0.43 -0.14 1.75
C LEU A 15 0.13 -1.55 2.00
N PHE A 16 0.51 -1.84 3.25
CA PHE A 16 0.95 -3.18 3.67
C PHE A 16 -0.14 -4.24 3.48
N LEU A 17 -1.40 -3.90 3.77
CA LEU A 17 -2.52 -4.81 3.63
C LEU A 17 -2.72 -5.21 2.16
N ILE A 18 -2.74 -4.22 1.27
CA ILE A 18 -2.95 -4.47 -0.15
C ILE A 18 -1.72 -5.17 -0.75
N ALA A 19 -0.49 -4.78 -0.38
CA ALA A 19 0.72 -5.47 -0.82
C ALA A 19 0.73 -6.95 -0.42
N GLY A 20 0.32 -7.27 0.81
CA GLY A 20 0.19 -8.65 1.29
C GLY A 20 -0.88 -9.43 0.54
N SER A 21 -2.07 -8.85 0.33
CA SER A 21 -3.13 -9.50 -0.45
C SER A 21 -2.70 -9.76 -1.90
N PHE A 22 -2.06 -8.80 -2.56
CA PHE A 22 -1.57 -8.95 -3.93
C PHE A 22 -0.45 -10.00 -4.04
N SER A 23 0.43 -10.07 -3.03
CA SER A 23 1.46 -11.11 -2.95
C SER A 23 0.85 -12.51 -2.78
N LEU A 24 -0.20 -12.67 -1.95
CA LEU A 24 -0.89 -13.95 -1.80
C LEU A 24 -1.58 -14.39 -3.11
N ILE A 25 -2.22 -13.45 -3.81
CA ILE A 25 -2.85 -13.68 -5.12
C ILE A 25 -1.79 -14.07 -6.15
N GLY A 26 -0.67 -13.34 -6.22
CA GLY A 26 0.43 -13.62 -7.15
C GLY A 26 1.07 -14.98 -6.91
N LEU A 27 1.24 -15.37 -5.63
CA LEU A 27 1.74 -16.70 -5.26
C LEU A 27 0.74 -17.80 -5.66
N SER A 28 -0.55 -17.59 -5.40
CA SER A 28 -1.60 -18.57 -5.71
C SER A 28 -1.75 -18.78 -7.22
N ILE A 29 -1.72 -17.71 -8.02
CA ILE A 29 -1.69 -17.78 -9.49
C ILE A 29 -0.40 -18.44 -9.99
N GLY A 30 0.74 -18.12 -9.38
CA GLY A 30 2.05 -18.70 -9.73
C GLY A 30 2.07 -20.21 -9.56
N PHE A 31 1.33 -20.73 -8.58
CA PHE A 31 1.20 -22.16 -8.31
C PHE A 31 0.18 -22.85 -9.23
N PHE A 32 -0.91 -22.18 -9.62
CA PHE A 32 -2.03 -22.80 -10.33
C PHE A 32 -1.99 -22.68 -11.87
N ILE A 33 -1.44 -21.60 -12.44
CA ILE A 33 -1.62 -21.29 -13.87
C ILE A 33 -0.31 -21.16 -14.64
N SER A 34 0.71 -20.48 -14.10
CA SER A 34 2.02 -20.31 -14.78
C SER A 34 3.06 -19.59 -13.91
N PRO A 35 4.38 -19.80 -14.13
CA PRO A 35 5.46 -19.11 -13.43
C PRO A 35 5.43 -17.57 -13.59
N TRP A 36 4.63 -17.04 -14.50
CA TRP A 36 4.36 -15.61 -14.65
C TRP A 36 3.70 -14.97 -13.42
N GLY A 37 3.04 -15.73 -12.54
CA GLY A 37 2.53 -15.21 -11.26
C GLY A 37 3.61 -14.66 -10.32
N TYR A 38 4.82 -15.22 -10.40
CA TYR A 38 5.96 -14.71 -9.64
C TYR A 38 6.42 -13.35 -10.15
N ALA A 39 6.23 -13.02 -11.44
CA ALA A 39 6.59 -11.71 -11.97
C ALA A 39 5.76 -10.59 -11.30
N LEU A 40 4.46 -10.82 -11.06
CA LEU A 40 3.61 -9.90 -10.30
C LEU A 40 4.08 -9.75 -8.85
N ASN A 41 4.45 -10.86 -8.21
CA ASN A 41 4.97 -10.84 -6.85
C ASN A 41 6.30 -10.07 -6.76
N LEU A 42 7.16 -10.26 -7.76
CA LEU A 42 8.45 -9.60 -7.89
C LEU A 42 8.28 -8.09 -8.13
N LEU A 43 7.29 -7.68 -8.94
CA LEU A 43 6.91 -6.27 -9.08
C LEU A 43 6.47 -5.64 -7.76
N VAL A 44 5.66 -6.34 -6.96
CA VAL A 44 5.23 -5.87 -5.62
C VAL A 44 6.43 -5.70 -4.70
N ALA A 45 7.35 -6.68 -4.66
CA ALA A 45 8.55 -6.62 -3.84
C ALA A 45 9.49 -5.46 -4.25
N VAL A 46 9.72 -5.28 -5.55
CA VAL A 46 10.53 -4.16 -6.08
C VAL A 46 9.92 -2.81 -5.70
N ASN A 47 8.59 -2.67 -5.82
CA ASN A 47 7.90 -1.45 -5.39
C ASN A 47 8.09 -1.14 -3.90
N MET A 48 8.10 -2.17 -3.06
CA MET A 48 8.29 -2.03 -1.62
C MET A 48 9.74 -1.65 -1.26
N ILE A 49 10.73 -2.20 -1.98
CA ILE A 49 12.14 -1.84 -1.86
C ILE A 49 12.36 -0.39 -2.29
N LEU A 50 11.83 0.02 -3.45
CA LEU A 50 11.92 1.39 -3.94
C LEU A 50 11.30 2.39 -2.93
N ASN A 51 10.17 2.04 -2.31
CA ASN A 51 9.58 2.84 -1.24
C ASN A 51 10.51 2.99 -0.03
N ALA A 52 11.18 1.91 0.39
CA ALA A 52 12.11 1.96 1.53
C ALA A 52 13.41 2.73 1.21
N THR A 53 13.90 2.66 -0.02
CA THR A 53 15.18 3.27 -0.42
C THR A 53 15.02 4.72 -0.91
N ILE A 54 13.95 5.03 -1.66
CA ILE A 54 13.78 6.29 -2.39
C ILE A 54 12.61 7.10 -1.82
N GLY A 55 11.75 6.48 -0.99
CA GLY A 55 10.51 7.11 -0.53
C GLY A 55 9.45 7.27 -1.63
N PHE A 56 9.68 6.65 -2.80
CA PHE A 56 8.78 6.74 -3.95
C PHE A 56 7.83 5.54 -3.94
N CYS A 57 6.57 5.77 -3.56
CA CYS A 57 5.55 4.74 -3.55
C CYS A 57 4.48 5.04 -4.62
N PRO A 58 4.53 4.39 -5.82
CA PRO A 58 3.50 4.58 -6.84
C PRO A 58 2.11 4.19 -6.35
N MET A 59 2.05 3.29 -5.37
CA MET A 59 0.81 2.92 -4.72
C MET A 59 0.25 4.03 -3.83
N ALA A 60 1.10 4.80 -3.14
CA ALA A 60 0.65 5.99 -2.41
C ALA A 60 0.11 7.06 -3.37
N ILE A 61 0.70 7.19 -4.56
CA ILE A 61 0.20 8.06 -5.63
C ILE A 61 -1.15 7.54 -6.15
N LEU A 62 -1.31 6.23 -6.33
CA LEU A 62 -2.56 5.60 -6.75
C LEU A 62 -3.68 5.82 -5.71
N LEU A 63 -3.39 5.67 -4.42
CA LEU A 63 -4.34 5.96 -3.35
C LEU A 63 -4.70 7.45 -3.25
N LYS A 64 -3.72 8.33 -3.52
CA LYS A 64 -3.94 9.78 -3.64
C LYS A 64 -4.85 10.12 -4.82
N PHE A 65 -4.72 9.37 -5.93
CA PHE A 65 -5.56 9.51 -7.12
C PHE A 65 -6.98 8.94 -6.92
N LEU A 66 -7.11 7.84 -6.18
CA LEU A 66 -8.39 7.23 -5.78
C LEU A 66 -9.19 8.06 -4.77
N GLY A 67 -8.74 9.28 -4.43
CA GLY A 67 -9.50 10.21 -3.60
C GLY A 67 -9.59 9.80 -2.14
N VAL A 68 -8.75 8.86 -1.68
CA VAL A 68 -8.56 8.63 -0.25
C VAL A 68 -7.85 9.87 0.31
N LYS A 69 -8.65 10.85 0.74
CA LYS A 69 -8.20 11.93 1.61
C LYS A 69 -7.75 11.31 2.92
N SER A 70 -6.52 10.85 2.96
CA SER A 70 -5.82 10.89 4.23
C SER A 70 -5.74 12.35 4.59
N CYS A 71 -6.47 12.74 5.64
CA CYS A 71 -6.14 13.93 6.37
C CYS A 71 -4.68 13.76 6.81
N ASP A 72 -3.79 14.33 6.02
CA ASP A 72 -2.45 14.64 6.41
C ASP A 72 -2.53 15.48 7.68
N TYR A 73 -2.22 14.88 8.83
CA TYR A 73 -2.13 15.61 10.10
C TYR A 73 -0.84 16.45 10.16
N ARG A 74 0.07 16.29 9.18
CA ARG A 74 1.24 17.14 8.97
C ARG A 74 0.85 18.56 8.56
N LEU A 75 -0.39 18.83 8.15
CA LEU A 75 -0.93 20.18 7.86
C LEU A 75 -1.84 20.76 8.98
N THR A 76 -1.85 20.21 10.20
CA THR A 76 -2.54 20.82 11.36
C THR A 76 -1.60 20.94 12.56
N GLY A 77 -0.38 21.42 12.30
CA GLY A 77 0.67 21.55 13.33
C GLY A 77 1.86 22.42 12.91
N GLY A 78 1.63 23.54 12.21
CA GLY A 78 2.72 24.43 11.81
C GLY A 78 2.26 25.84 11.42
N ASN A 79 2.05 26.66 12.45
CA ASN A 79 1.57 28.07 12.51
C ASN A 79 0.08 28.27 12.18
#